data_AF-A0AA86T9P2-F1
#
_entry.id   AF-A0AA86T9P2-F1
#
_cell.length_a   1.000
_cell.length_b   1.000
_cell.length_c   1.000
_cell.angle_alpha   90.00
_cell.angle_beta   90.00
_cell.angle_gamma   90.00
#
_symmetry.space_group_name_H-M   'P 1'
#
loop_
_entity.id
_entity.type
_entity.pdbx_description
1 polymer ?
#
loop_
_entity_poly.entity_id
_entity_poly.type
_entity_poly.pdbx_seq_one_letter_code
_entity_poly.pdbx_strand_id
1 'polypeptide(L)'
;MCMQKVQKGLLGITLNNDWFLPANDNITDREAARRALDFRFGWYMDPLTKGEYPTSMQHLVGNRLPRFSKEEAKQLKGSFDFLGLNHYATVYAGHAPRLRGSKPSLLNDPLVYTTSNYHFS
;
A
#
# COMPACT_ATOMS: atom_id res chain seq x y z
N MET A 1 -4.19 22.45 -11.61
CA MET A 1 -4.30 21.88 -12.98
C MET A 1 -4.29 22.93 -14.12
N CYS A 2 -3.72 24.13 -13.92
CA CYS A 2 -3.59 25.16 -14.98
C CYS A 2 -2.44 24.87 -15.96
N MET A 3 -1.31 24.33 -15.46
CA MET A 3 -0.09 24.12 -16.26
C MET A 3 -0.25 23.08 -17.38
N GLN A 4 -0.94 21.95 -17.15
CA GLN A 4 -1.13 20.89 -18.16
C GLN A 4 -1.84 21.38 -19.43
N LYS A 5 -2.86 22.26 -19.31
CA LYS A 5 -3.63 22.72 -20.47
C LYS A 5 -2.82 23.59 -21.43
N VAL A 6 -1.83 24.32 -20.92
CA VAL A 6 -1.00 25.24 -21.71
C VAL A 6 0.29 24.55 -22.14
N GLN A 7 0.96 23.86 -21.22
CA GLN A 7 2.28 23.26 -21.46
C GLN A 7 2.21 21.87 -22.09
N LYS A 8 1.04 21.21 -22.09
CA LYS A 8 0.82 19.83 -22.55
C LYS A 8 1.75 18.80 -21.87
N GLY A 9 2.26 19.13 -20.69
CA GLY A 9 3.07 18.22 -19.89
C GLY A 9 2.24 17.14 -19.21
N LEU A 10 2.88 16.03 -18.85
CA LEU A 10 2.30 14.97 -18.04
C LEU A 10 2.73 15.12 -16.58
N LEU A 11 1.80 14.94 -15.65
CA LEU A 11 2.04 14.97 -14.21
C LEU A 11 1.83 13.57 -13.65
N GLY A 12 2.82 13.05 -12.92
CA GLY A 12 2.76 11.71 -12.35
C GLY A 12 3.24 11.69 -10.90
N ILE A 13 3.06 10.53 -10.28
CA ILE A 13 3.60 10.21 -8.96
C ILE A 13 4.63 9.09 -9.09
N THR A 14 5.67 9.12 -8.27
CA THR A 14 6.63 8.02 -8.16
C THR A 14 6.53 7.36 -6.79
N LEU A 15 6.37 6.05 -6.76
CA LEU A 15 6.24 5.27 -5.52
C LEU A 15 7.43 4.32 -5.35
N ASN A 16 7.98 4.27 -4.13
CA ASN A 16 8.95 3.26 -3.74
C ASN A 16 8.22 2.00 -3.28
N ASN A 17 8.35 0.91 -4.04
CA ASN A 17 7.66 -0.33 -3.77
C ASN A 17 8.57 -1.56 -3.86
N ASP A 18 8.54 -2.34 -2.78
CA ASP A 18 9.10 -3.69 -2.76
C ASP A 18 8.01 -4.67 -3.24
N TRP A 19 8.42 -5.79 -3.81
CA TRP A 19 7.48 -6.88 -4.09
C TRP A 19 7.42 -7.84 -2.89
N PHE A 20 6.23 -8.36 -2.58
CA PHE A 20 6.02 -9.22 -1.42
C PHE A 20 5.58 -10.62 -1.86
N LEU A 21 6.37 -11.62 -1.50
CA LEU A 21 6.02 -13.03 -1.64
C LEU A 21 5.58 -13.59 -0.28
N PRO A 22 4.67 -14.58 -0.22
CA PRO A 22 4.32 -15.22 1.04
C PRO A 22 5.53 -15.98 1.60
N ALA A 23 5.80 -15.84 2.90
CA ALA A 23 6.93 -16.50 3.55
C ALA A 23 6.81 -18.03 3.56
N ASN A 24 5.57 -18.55 3.59
CA ASN A 24 5.26 -19.98 3.50
C ASN A 24 4.07 -20.20 2.58
N ASP A 25 3.89 -21.43 2.10
CA ASP A 25 2.74 -21.81 1.28
C ASP A 25 1.46 -22.05 2.12
N ASN A 26 0.97 -21.00 2.78
CA ASN A 26 -0.27 -21.04 3.53
C ASN A 26 -1.11 -19.78 3.29
N ILE A 27 -2.41 -19.88 3.57
CA ILE A 27 -3.36 -18.79 3.32
C ILE A 27 -3.00 -17.54 4.14
N THR A 28 -2.55 -17.71 5.39
CA THR A 28 -2.24 -16.59 6.28
C THR A 28 -1.08 -15.72 5.77
N ASP A 29 -0.06 -16.33 5.18
CA ASP A 29 1.11 -15.65 4.63
C ASP A 29 0.83 -15.07 3.24
N ARG A 30 -0.03 -15.71 2.44
CA ARG A 30 -0.55 -15.11 1.20
C ARG A 30 -1.34 -13.83 1.49
N GLU A 31 -2.22 -13.86 2.49
CA GLU A 31 -2.92 -12.66 2.96
C GLU A 31 -1.96 -11.64 3.58
N ALA A 32 -0.90 -12.08 4.26
CA ALA A 32 0.14 -11.19 4.78
C ALA A 32 0.88 -10.46 3.66
N ALA A 33 1.27 -11.15 2.58
CA ALA A 33 1.88 -10.54 1.40
C ALA A 33 0.95 -9.51 0.75
N ARG A 34 -0.35 -9.81 0.64
CA ARG A 34 -1.33 -8.85 0.15
C ARG A 34 -1.45 -7.62 1.04
N ARG A 35 -1.52 -7.79 2.37
CA ARG A 35 -1.54 -6.67 3.32
C ARG A 35 -0.27 -5.84 3.25
N ALA A 36 0.90 -6.47 3.10
CA ALA A 36 2.16 -5.75 2.93
C ALA A 36 2.14 -4.85 1.68
N LEU A 37 1.63 -5.39 0.56
CA LEU A 37 1.46 -4.64 -0.67
C LEU A 37 0.44 -3.50 -0.52
N ASP A 38 -0.68 -3.73 0.17
CA ASP A 38 -1.68 -2.68 0.44
C ASP A 38 -1.06 -1.54 1.25
N PHE A 39 -0.27 -1.84 2.28
CA PHE A 39 0.35 -0.82 3.14
C PHE A 39 1.58 -0.12 2.50
N ARG A 40 2.17 -0.68 1.44
CA ARG A 40 3.32 -0.08 0.73
C ARG A 40 2.92 0.65 -0.55
N PHE A 41 2.06 0.05 -1.35
CA PHE A 41 1.63 0.54 -2.66
C PHE A 41 0.17 0.98 -2.67
N GLY A 42 -0.72 0.12 -2.13
CA GLY A 42 -2.16 0.37 -2.11
C GLY A 42 -2.54 1.65 -1.37
N TRP A 43 -1.80 2.03 -0.32
CA TRP A 43 -2.04 3.25 0.46
C TRP A 43 -2.14 4.47 -0.46
N TYR A 44 -1.32 4.56 -1.49
CA TYR A 44 -1.35 5.67 -2.45
C TYR A 44 -2.21 5.36 -3.68
N MET A 45 -2.08 4.15 -4.22
CA MET A 45 -2.69 3.84 -5.51
C MET A 45 -4.20 3.60 -5.44
N ASP A 46 -4.73 3.05 -4.36
CA ASP A 46 -6.17 2.87 -4.23
C ASP A 46 -6.89 4.22 -4.15
N PRO A 47 -6.43 5.23 -3.38
CA PRO A 47 -7.02 6.57 -3.45
C PRO A 47 -6.96 7.20 -4.84
N LEU A 48 -5.82 7.04 -5.55
CA LEU A 48 -5.64 7.61 -6.89
C LEU A 48 -6.46 6.90 -7.97
N THR A 49 -6.86 5.64 -7.79
CA THR A 49 -7.59 4.86 -8.81
C THR A 49 -9.05 4.62 -8.46
N LYS A 50 -9.36 4.49 -7.16
CA LYS A 50 -10.67 4.14 -6.62
C LYS A 50 -11.29 5.29 -5.81
N GLY A 51 -10.47 6.18 -5.24
CA GLY A 51 -10.93 7.27 -4.35
C GLY A 51 -11.04 6.87 -2.88
N GLU A 52 -10.56 5.67 -2.51
CA GLU A 52 -10.63 5.12 -1.16
C GLU A 52 -9.32 4.41 -0.81
N TYR A 53 -9.01 4.27 0.48
CA TYR A 53 -7.87 3.45 0.92
C TYR A 53 -8.15 1.95 0.75
N PRO A 54 -7.12 1.08 0.71
CA PRO A 54 -7.32 -0.36 0.68
C PRO A 54 -8.18 -0.86 1.84
N THR A 55 -9.06 -1.83 1.58
CA THR A 55 -9.96 -2.40 2.60
C THR A 55 -9.21 -2.96 3.80
N SER A 56 -8.04 -3.55 3.60
CA SER A 56 -7.19 -4.06 4.69
C SER A 56 -6.72 -2.93 5.63
N MET A 57 -6.30 -1.79 5.07
CA MET A 57 -5.91 -0.61 5.84
C MET A 57 -7.08 -0.01 6.59
N GLN A 58 -8.25 0.11 5.95
CA GLN A 58 -9.45 0.63 6.61
C GLN A 58 -9.81 -0.19 7.85
N HIS A 59 -9.73 -1.51 7.77
CA HIS A 59 -10.02 -2.40 8.90
C HIS A 59 -8.93 -2.41 9.99
N LEU A 60 -7.65 -2.39 9.62
CA LEU A 60 -6.55 -2.53 10.57
C LEU A 60 -6.15 -1.22 11.25
N VAL A 61 -6.19 -0.11 10.51
CA VAL A 61 -5.85 1.22 11.04
C VAL A 61 -7.07 1.84 11.74
N GLY A 62 -8.27 1.56 11.23
CA GLY A 62 -9.53 2.01 11.81
C GLY A 62 -9.62 3.53 11.90
N ASN A 63 -10.04 4.04 13.06
CA ASN A 63 -10.32 5.47 13.28
C ASN A 63 -9.09 6.39 13.13
N ARG A 64 -7.87 5.84 13.14
CA ARG A 64 -6.65 6.61 12.86
C ARG A 64 -6.49 6.96 11.38
N LEU A 65 -7.20 6.25 10.49
CA LEU A 65 -7.16 6.50 9.06
C LEU A 65 -8.19 7.59 8.71
N PRO A 66 -7.76 8.75 8.18
CA PRO A 66 -8.69 9.77 7.73
C PRO A 66 -9.62 9.23 6.64
N ARG A 67 -10.80 9.82 6.50
CA ARG A 67 -11.72 9.51 5.40
C ARG A 67 -11.75 10.67 4.44
N PHE A 68 -11.70 10.36 3.15
CA PHE A 68 -11.93 11.36 2.12
C PHE A 68 -13.42 11.75 2.11
N SER A 69 -13.69 13.04 2.00
CA SER A 69 -14.98 13.53 1.52
C SER A 69 -15.23 13.05 0.09
N LYS A 70 -16.49 13.15 -0.36
CA LYS A 70 -16.85 12.79 -1.74
C LYS A 70 -16.11 13.66 -2.76
N GLU A 71 -15.92 14.93 -2.41
CA GLU A 71 -15.24 15.93 -3.21
C GLU A 71 -13.74 15.61 -3.32
N GLU A 72 -13.08 15.28 -2.22
CA GLU A 72 -11.66 14.87 -2.21
C GLU A 72 -11.45 13.56 -2.98
N ALA A 73 -12.29 12.55 -2.76
CA ALA A 73 -12.20 11.27 -3.47
C ALA A 73 -12.35 11.47 -4.99
N LYS A 74 -13.26 12.34 -5.41
CA LYS A 74 -13.44 12.72 -6.81
C LYS A 74 -12.23 13.47 -7.39
N GLN A 75 -11.59 14.32 -6.59
CA GLN A 75 -10.38 15.04 -7.02
C GLN A 75 -9.16 14.11 -7.13
N LEU A 76 -9.03 13.12 -6.25
CA LEU A 76 -7.91 12.19 -6.25
C LEU A 76 -7.99 11.16 -7.38
N LYS A 77 -9.19 10.66 -7.67
CA LYS A 77 -9.39 9.60 -8.66
C LYS A 77 -8.98 10.08 -10.06
N GLY A 78 -7.95 9.43 -10.62
CA GLY A 78 -7.39 9.78 -11.92
C GLY A 78 -6.53 11.05 -11.92
N SER A 79 -6.05 11.51 -10.77
CA SER A 79 -5.24 12.74 -10.66
C SER A 79 -3.76 12.58 -11.09
N PHE A 80 -3.45 11.53 -11.85
CA PHE A 80 -2.12 11.25 -12.38
C PHE A 80 -2.19 10.80 -13.83
N ASP A 81 -1.21 11.21 -14.64
CA ASP A 81 -1.06 10.82 -16.04
C ASP A 81 -0.12 9.62 -16.21
N PHE A 82 0.87 9.49 -15.31
CA PHE A 82 1.81 8.36 -15.31
C PHE A 82 2.19 7.95 -13.88
N LEU A 83 2.63 6.70 -13.74
CA LEU A 83 3.12 6.11 -12.50
C LEU A 83 4.60 5.75 -12.66
N GLY A 84 5.46 6.37 -11.86
CA GLY A 84 6.84 5.94 -11.67
C GLY A 84 6.92 4.88 -10.58
N LEU A 85 7.72 3.83 -10.80
CA LEU A 85 7.99 2.80 -9.81
C LEU A 85 9.48 2.75 -9.50
N ASN A 86 9.82 3.06 -8.25
CA ASN A 86 11.14 2.78 -7.71
C ASN A 86 11.09 1.39 -7.07
N HIS A 87 11.72 0.42 -7.72
CA HIS A 87 11.76 -0.97 -7.26
C HIS A 87 13.20 -1.40 -6.99
N TYR A 88 13.43 -1.97 -5.81
CA TYR A 88 14.77 -2.37 -5.37
C TYR A 88 14.86 -3.84 -4.95
N ALA A 89 13.80 -4.39 -4.36
CA ALA A 89 13.84 -5.75 -3.84
C ALA A 89 12.48 -6.46 -3.86
N THR A 90 12.56 -7.78 -3.87
CA THR A 90 11.46 -8.68 -3.50
C THR A 90 11.77 -9.27 -2.13
N VAL A 91 10.81 -9.25 -1.21
CA VAL A 91 10.95 -9.78 0.15
C VAL A 91 9.82 -10.74 0.49
N TYR A 92 10.05 -11.61 1.45
CA TYR A 92 9.02 -12.47 2.02
C TYR A 92 8.22 -11.72 3.07
N ALA A 93 6.92 -11.98 3.11
CA ALA A 93 5.97 -11.45 4.07
C ALA A 93 5.24 -12.60 4.75
N GLY A 94 5.26 -12.62 6.08
CA GLY A 94 4.54 -13.62 6.88
C GLY A 94 3.59 -12.99 7.88
N HIS A 95 2.57 -13.74 8.27
CA HIS A 95 1.56 -13.26 9.20
C HIS A 95 2.15 -13.06 10.60
N ALA A 96 1.97 -11.86 11.17
CA ALA A 96 2.50 -11.49 12.48
C ALA A 96 1.39 -11.06 13.45
N PRO A 97 0.54 -11.99 13.94
CA PRO A 97 -0.55 -11.66 14.85
C PRO A 97 -0.05 -11.07 16.19
N ARG A 98 1.19 -11.39 16.59
CA ARG A 98 1.86 -10.84 17.77
C ARG A 98 2.03 -9.31 17.76
N LEU A 99 1.98 -8.69 16.58
CA LEU A 99 2.07 -7.22 16.46
C LEU A 99 0.75 -6.53 16.84
N ARG A 100 -0.34 -7.29 17.03
CA ARG A 100 -1.61 -6.74 17.47
C ARG A 100 -1.46 -6.09 18.84
N GLY A 101 -1.92 -4.85 18.98
CA GLY A 101 -1.77 -4.06 20.21
C GLY A 101 -0.39 -3.44 20.40
N SER A 102 0.55 -3.65 19.47
CA SER A 102 1.82 -2.92 19.46
C SER A 102 1.60 -1.43 19.16
N LYS A 103 2.63 -0.62 19.39
CA LYS A 103 2.59 0.81 19.08
C LYS A 103 2.16 1.03 17.62
N PRO A 104 1.13 1.84 17.36
CA PRO A 104 0.67 2.15 16.00
C PRO A 104 1.81 2.67 15.13
N SER A 105 1.98 2.06 13.96
CA SER A 105 3.00 2.45 12.99
C SER A 105 2.77 1.76 11.65
N LEU A 106 3.35 2.31 10.58
CA LEU A 106 3.37 1.67 9.26
C LEU A 106 3.89 0.22 9.31
N LEU A 107 4.84 -0.08 10.21
CA LEU A 107 5.44 -1.40 10.33
C LEU A 107 4.54 -2.41 11.06
N ASN A 108 3.81 -1.97 12.08
CA ASN A 108 3.03 -2.86 12.94
C ASN A 108 1.57 -3.02 12.49
N ASP A 109 0.98 -1.95 11.96
CA ASP A 109 -0.41 -1.91 11.52
C ASP A 109 -0.81 -3.02 10.51
N PRO A 110 0.03 -3.44 9.53
CA PRO A 110 -0.35 -4.51 8.61
C PRO A 110 -0.41 -5.91 9.26
N LEU A 111 0.11 -6.08 10.48
CA LEU A 111 0.28 -7.39 11.13
C LEU A 111 1.09 -8.36 10.24
N VAL A 112 2.23 -7.87 9.76
CA VAL A 112 3.15 -8.57 8.86
C VAL A 112 4.57 -8.43 9.39
N TYR A 113 5.36 -9.51 9.29
CA TYR A 113 6.82 -9.41 9.36
C TYR A 113 7.39 -9.60 7.95
N THR A 114 8.50 -8.94 7.66
CA THR A 114 9.21 -9.10 6.38
C THR A 114 10.59 -9.70 6.60
N THR A 115 11.05 -10.50 5.64
CA THR A 115 12.40 -11.09 5.65
C THR A 115 12.94 -11.23 4.23
N SER A 116 14.22 -10.97 4.05
CA SER A 116 14.96 -11.28 2.82
C SER A 116 15.52 -12.70 2.83
N ASN A 117 15.47 -13.39 3.97
CA ASN A 117 15.98 -14.75 4.12
C ASN A 117 14.92 -15.76 3.68
N TYR A 118 15.26 -16.53 2.65
CA TYR A 118 14.47 -17.63 2.14
C TYR A 118 14.65 -18.84 3.08
N HIS A 119 13.60 -19.29 3.76
CA HIS A 119 13.63 -20.54 4.51
C HIS A 119 12.70 -21.56 3.86
N PHE A 120 13.26 -22.47 3.06
CA PHE A 120 12.63 -23.77 2.83
C PHE A 120 13.09 -24.70 3.97
N SER A 121 12.13 -25.23 4.73
CA SER A 121 12.30 -26.41 5.57
C SER A 121 11.44 -27.52 5.00
#